data_AF-A0A8T5GYA2-F1
#
_entry.id   AF-A0A8T5GYA2-F1
#
_cell.length_a   1.000
_cell.length_b   1.000
_cell.length_c   1.000
_cell.angle_alpha   90.00
_cell.angle_beta   90.00
_cell.angle_gamma   90.00
#
_symmetry.space_group_name_H-M   'P 1'
#
loop_
_entity.id
_entity.type
_entity.pdbx_description
1 polymer ?
#
loop_
_entity_poly.entity_id
_entity_poly.type
_entity_poly.pdbx_seq_one_letter_code
_entity_poly.pdbx_strand_id
1 'polypeptide(L)'
;MVDLQTAMAAAAAERKQRSGAASQERKVRRSGSNLGIEAFDPVKHVKKEKADTASMWLVFTFTILVSLAMRYVLMPNTSQEKSDILYLMPLSAVILIPQVHRMVMPKSYQEHYTKGTWFKAGFLHTFSFLALAFLLVNPPFGDIVAPKLASEWAIATDNGTDLLFNEDSSGDGEIVWFVDNDGNLSGDVWLLFGLADNVNSDGAKVVVEISHQTSSDIIESNATFWEENGERIASANTTDNSSAPELIPHIKDQSFAILLGSDLATGEHRISVTITEEGDPWVNTRSYDWTLTVVESLE
;
A
#
# COMPACT_ATOMS: atom_id res chain seq x y z
N MET A 1 60.91 14.70 44.58
CA MET A 1 60.55 13.49 45.34
C MET A 1 59.44 13.90 46.31
N VAL A 2 58.21 13.41 46.12
CA VAL A 2 57.06 13.82 46.96
C VAL A 2 57.09 12.98 48.24
N ASP A 3 57.00 13.65 49.39
CA ASP A 3 57.08 13.03 50.71
C ASP A 3 55.89 12.08 50.94
N LEU A 4 56.14 10.93 51.58
CA LEU A 4 55.15 9.87 51.76
C LEU A 4 53.92 10.36 52.54
N GLN A 5 54.13 11.31 53.45
CA GLN A 5 53.07 11.97 54.23
C GLN A 5 52.21 12.90 53.37
N THR A 6 52.82 13.60 52.41
CA THR A 6 52.12 14.48 51.45
C THR A 6 51.29 13.65 50.46
N ALA A 7 51.81 12.50 50.02
CA ALA A 7 51.07 11.56 49.18
C ALA A 7 49.88 10.91 49.93
N MET A 8 50.05 10.55 51.20
CA MET A 8 48.97 10.01 52.03
C MET A 8 47.88 11.05 52.34
N ALA A 9 48.26 12.31 52.58
CA ALA A 9 47.32 13.40 52.80
C ALA A 9 46.50 13.72 51.54
N ALA A 10 47.12 13.70 50.36
CA ALA A 10 46.43 13.87 49.08
C ALA A 10 45.47 12.69 48.78
N ALA A 11 45.91 11.45 49.04
CA ALA A 11 45.06 10.26 48.89
C ALA A 11 43.88 10.23 49.88
N ALA A 12 44.07 10.73 51.11
CA ALA A 12 43.00 10.85 52.10
C ALA A 12 41.98 11.94 51.74
N ALA A 13 42.44 13.07 51.17
CA ALA A 13 41.57 14.12 50.66
C ALA A 13 40.74 13.65 49.45
N GLU A 14 41.36 12.92 48.51
CA GLU A 14 40.66 12.33 47.35
C GLU A 14 39.64 11.26 47.77
N ARG A 15 39.96 10.45 48.79
CA ARG A 15 39.02 9.47 49.36
C ARG A 15 37.84 10.14 50.06
N LYS A 16 38.07 11.30 50.71
CA LYS A 16 37.02 12.10 51.36
C LYS A 16 36.10 12.78 50.33
N GLN A 17 36.66 13.32 49.24
CA GLN A 17 35.89 13.87 48.11
C GLN A 17 35.04 12.80 47.41
N ARG A 18 35.58 11.59 47.20
CA ARG A 18 34.78 10.45 46.67
C ARG A 18 33.71 9.95 47.64
N SER A 19 33.94 10.02 48.96
CA SER A 19 32.94 9.61 49.95
C SER A 19 31.79 10.62 50.16
N GLY A 20 32.03 11.91 49.91
CA GLY A 20 30.99 12.95 49.95
C GLY A 20 30.11 12.98 48.70
N ALA A 21 30.66 12.64 47.53
CA ALA A 21 29.92 12.58 46.27
C ALA A 21 29.17 11.25 46.04
N ALA A 22 29.43 10.21 46.85
CA ALA A 22 28.82 8.89 46.73
C ALA A 22 27.66 8.64 47.73
N SER A 23 27.07 9.70 48.28
CA SER A 23 25.88 9.62 49.15
C SER A 23 24.55 9.82 48.41
N GLN A 24 24.57 9.99 47.08
CA GLN A 24 23.38 9.82 46.25
C GLN A 24 23.63 8.62 45.30
N GLU A 25 22.78 7.61 45.44
CA GLU A 25 22.66 6.46 44.53
C GLU A 25 23.76 5.40 44.48
N ARG A 26 24.28 4.95 45.64
CA ARG A 26 24.67 3.53 45.72
C ARG A 26 23.39 2.72 45.91
N LYS A 27 22.87 2.14 44.82
CA LYS A 27 21.85 1.08 44.86
C LYS A 27 22.38 -0.05 45.74
N VAL A 28 22.03 -0.02 47.03
CA VAL A 28 22.18 -1.14 47.94
C VAL A 28 21.43 -2.29 47.28
N ARG A 29 22.14 -3.35 46.89
CA ARG A 29 21.54 -4.62 46.46
C ARG A 29 20.82 -5.21 47.68
N ARG A 30 19.57 -4.77 47.91
CA ARG A 30 18.71 -5.27 48.99
C ARG A 30 18.13 -6.62 48.56
N SER A 31 18.31 -7.63 49.41
CA SER A 31 17.71 -8.95 49.28
C SER A 31 16.18 -8.84 49.24
N GLY A 32 15.53 -9.72 48.48
CA GLY A 32 14.15 -9.61 47.99
C GLY A 32 13.03 -9.42 49.02
N SER A 33 13.26 -9.61 50.32
CA SER A 33 12.25 -9.34 51.36
C SER A 33 12.23 -7.89 51.87
N ASN A 34 13.26 -7.10 51.56
CA ASN A 34 13.40 -5.68 51.94
C ASN A 34 13.40 -4.74 50.72
N LEU A 35 13.07 -5.25 49.53
CA LEU A 35 12.44 -4.42 48.52
C LEU A 35 11.09 -4.04 49.11
N GLY A 36 10.83 -2.74 49.30
CA GLY A 36 9.53 -2.24 49.74
C GLY A 36 8.47 -2.53 48.68
N ILE A 37 8.05 -3.79 48.58
CA ILE A 37 6.80 -4.17 47.96
C ILE A 37 5.77 -3.51 48.87
N GLU A 38 5.15 -2.42 48.42
CA GLU A 38 4.01 -1.86 49.12
C GLU A 38 3.04 -2.99 49.44
N ALA A 39 2.59 -3.06 50.69
CA ALA A 39 1.60 -4.06 51.08
C ALA A 39 0.40 -3.96 50.11
N PHE A 40 0.01 -5.10 49.53
CA PHE A 40 -1.06 -5.15 48.55
C PHE A 40 -2.36 -4.61 49.18
N ASP A 41 -2.79 -3.44 48.72
CA ASP A 41 -4.06 -2.83 49.09
C ASP A 41 -5.08 -3.13 47.99
N PRO A 42 -6.03 -4.06 48.21
CA PRO A 42 -6.99 -4.47 47.20
C PRO A 42 -7.88 -3.31 46.73
N VAL A 43 -8.17 -2.34 47.60
CA VAL A 43 -9.03 -1.20 47.24
C VAL A 43 -8.31 -0.25 46.31
N LYS A 44 -7.03 0.04 46.58
CA LYS A 44 -6.18 0.84 45.67
C LYS A 44 -5.93 0.12 44.35
N HIS A 45 -5.70 -1.20 44.40
CA HIS A 45 -5.52 -1.98 43.18
C HIS A 45 -6.77 -1.95 42.29
N VAL A 46 -7.96 -2.17 42.86
CA VAL A 46 -9.22 -2.09 42.10
C VAL A 46 -9.45 -0.70 41.51
N LYS A 47 -9.13 0.38 42.25
CA LYS A 47 -9.25 1.76 41.73
C LYS A 47 -8.30 2.00 40.56
N LYS A 48 -7.08 1.50 40.65
CA LYS A 48 -6.08 1.57 39.56
C LYS A 48 -6.55 0.81 38.33
N GLU A 49 -6.99 -0.44 38.47
CA GLU A 49 -7.48 -1.25 37.33
C GLU A 49 -8.69 -0.59 36.64
N LYS A 50 -9.61 0.01 37.42
CA LYS A 50 -10.73 0.79 36.86
C LYS A 50 -10.25 2.01 36.10
N ALA A 51 -9.26 2.74 36.62
CA ALA A 51 -8.69 3.90 35.95
C ALA A 51 -7.95 3.52 34.66
N ASP A 52 -7.17 2.43 34.68
CA ASP A 52 -6.45 1.91 33.51
C ASP A 52 -7.44 1.42 32.44
N THR A 53 -8.53 0.74 32.83
CA THR A 53 -9.60 0.32 31.92
C THR A 53 -10.32 1.51 31.29
N ALA A 54 -10.65 2.53 32.09
CA ALA A 54 -11.29 3.74 31.58
C ALA A 54 -10.35 4.53 30.63
N SER A 55 -9.05 4.58 30.93
CA SER A 55 -8.03 5.13 30.04
C SER A 55 -7.97 4.37 28.70
N MET A 56 -8.00 3.04 28.74
CA MET A 56 -8.02 2.21 27.53
C MET A 56 -9.22 2.52 26.64
N TRP A 57 -10.43 2.59 27.20
CA TRP A 57 -11.65 2.92 26.44
C TRP A 57 -11.64 4.33 25.87
N LEU A 58 -11.11 5.30 26.63
CA LEU A 58 -10.94 6.67 26.14
C LEU A 58 -10.00 6.71 24.93
N VAL A 59 -8.84 6.05 25.01
CA VAL A 59 -7.86 6.01 23.93
C VAL A 59 -8.42 5.30 22.70
N PHE A 60 -9.13 4.18 22.92
CA PHE A 60 -9.76 3.45 21.83
C PHE A 60 -10.80 4.33 21.11
N THR A 61 -11.69 4.99 21.85
CA THR A 61 -12.67 5.93 21.30
C THR A 61 -12.00 7.08 20.56
N PHE A 62 -10.96 7.67 21.14
CA PHE A 62 -10.15 8.71 20.51
C PHE A 62 -9.55 8.22 19.19
N THR A 63 -9.04 6.99 19.16
CA THR A 63 -8.47 6.38 17.96
C THR A 63 -9.51 6.22 16.87
N ILE A 64 -10.72 5.73 17.20
CA ILE A 64 -11.81 5.63 16.24
C ILE A 64 -12.13 7.00 15.64
N LEU A 65 -12.26 8.03 16.48
CA LEU A 65 -12.53 9.40 16.00
C LEU A 65 -11.43 9.92 15.07
N VAL A 66 -10.17 9.69 15.42
CA VAL A 66 -9.03 10.08 14.59
C VAL A 66 -9.01 9.30 13.26
N SER A 67 -9.28 8.00 13.27
CA SER A 67 -9.37 7.17 12.07
C SER A 67 -10.51 7.63 11.15
N LEU A 68 -11.69 7.92 11.71
CA LEU A 68 -12.83 8.44 10.95
C LEU A 68 -12.54 9.85 10.40
N ALA A 69 -11.90 10.72 11.18
CA ALA A 69 -11.49 12.04 10.71
C ALA A 69 -10.46 11.92 9.57
N MET A 70 -9.49 11.01 9.69
CA MET A 70 -8.51 10.75 8.65
C MET A 70 -9.19 10.30 7.35
N ARG A 71 -10.15 9.36 7.44
CA ARG A 71 -10.87 8.85 6.27
C ARG A 71 -11.86 9.85 5.65
N TYR A 72 -12.72 10.48 6.45
CA TYR A 72 -13.86 11.27 5.94
C TYR A 72 -13.61 12.77 5.89
N VAL A 73 -12.55 13.27 6.55
CA VAL A 73 -12.21 14.69 6.55
C VAL A 73 -10.87 14.93 5.87
N LEU A 74 -9.83 14.16 6.16
CA LEU A 74 -8.49 14.46 5.64
C LEU A 74 -8.26 13.92 4.23
N MET A 75 -8.60 12.66 3.96
CA MET A 75 -8.40 12.06 2.63
C MET A 75 -9.12 12.84 1.52
N PRO A 76 -10.42 13.20 1.63
CA PRO A 76 -11.11 13.92 0.56
C PRO A 76 -10.53 15.33 0.31
N ASN A 77 -9.86 15.91 1.30
CA ASN A 77 -9.26 17.24 1.21
C ASN A 77 -7.78 17.23 0.81
N THR A 78 -7.21 16.05 0.54
CA THR A 78 -5.78 15.88 0.22
C THR A 78 -5.65 15.15 -1.11
N SER A 79 -4.64 15.48 -1.92
CA SER A 79 -4.39 14.76 -3.17
C SER A 79 -3.77 13.37 -2.92
N GLN A 80 -4.07 12.40 -3.79
CA GLN A 80 -3.56 11.03 -3.70
C GLN A 80 -2.01 10.98 -3.68
N GLU A 81 -1.35 11.84 -4.47
CA GLU A 81 0.12 11.98 -4.51
C GLU A 81 0.76 12.33 -3.15
N LYS A 82 -0.01 12.94 -2.24
CA LYS A 82 0.46 13.37 -0.92
C LYS A 82 -0.10 12.49 0.20
N SER A 83 -0.64 11.32 -0.13
CA SER A 83 -1.33 10.45 0.82
C SER A 83 -0.46 10.02 2.01
N ASP A 84 0.86 9.94 1.86
CA ASP A 84 1.79 9.62 2.96
C ASP A 84 1.62 10.53 4.18
N ILE A 85 1.32 11.82 3.97
CA ILE A 85 1.15 12.79 5.07
C ILE A 85 -0.08 12.47 5.93
N LEU A 86 -1.08 11.80 5.34
CA LEU A 86 -2.33 11.44 6.01
C LEU A 86 -2.12 10.37 7.07
N TYR A 87 -1.09 9.53 6.93
CA TYR A 87 -0.74 8.51 7.92
C TYR A 87 0.17 9.06 9.02
N LEU A 88 0.93 10.12 8.76
CA LEU A 88 1.77 10.79 9.76
C LEU A 88 0.95 11.55 10.80
N MET A 89 -0.14 12.21 10.40
CA MET A 89 -0.93 13.02 11.34
C MET A 89 -1.53 12.17 12.49
N PRO A 90 -2.19 11.02 12.24
CA PRO A 90 -2.69 10.16 13.32
C PRO A 90 -1.58 9.60 14.21
N LEU A 91 -0.42 9.26 13.65
CA LEU A 91 0.74 8.86 14.47
C LEU A 91 1.20 10.00 15.40
N SER A 92 1.15 11.25 14.93
CA SER A 92 1.47 12.42 15.76
C SER A 92 0.43 12.67 16.87
N ALA A 93 -0.80 12.16 16.71
CA ALA A 93 -1.88 12.34 17.67
C ALA A 93 -1.61 11.64 19.03
N VAL A 94 -0.63 10.73 19.11
CA VAL A 94 -0.12 10.17 20.37
C VAL A 94 0.30 11.25 21.37
N ILE A 95 0.82 12.38 20.87
CA ILE A 95 1.25 13.52 21.69
C ILE A 95 0.06 14.21 22.36
N LEU A 96 -1.14 14.11 21.77
CA LEU A 96 -2.37 14.72 22.29
C LEU A 96 -3.04 13.88 23.38
N ILE A 97 -2.74 12.57 23.45
CA ILE A 97 -3.34 11.63 24.42
C ILE A 97 -3.29 12.15 25.88
N PRO A 98 -2.17 12.69 26.40
CA PRO A 98 -2.14 13.25 27.76
C PRO A 98 -3.10 14.43 27.96
N GLN A 99 -3.29 15.27 26.95
CA GLN A 99 -4.20 16.41 27.04
C GLN A 99 -5.66 15.95 27.03
N VAL A 100 -5.99 14.98 26.17
CA VAL A 100 -7.33 14.36 26.15
C VAL A 100 -7.65 13.72 27.50
N HIS A 101 -6.69 13.00 28.11
CA HIS A 101 -6.87 12.44 29.46
C HIS A 101 -7.15 13.51 30.51
N ARG A 102 -6.42 14.62 30.51
CA ARG A 102 -6.63 15.71 31.46
C ARG A 102 -7.98 16.41 31.28
N MET A 103 -8.47 16.47 30.05
CA MET A 103 -9.72 17.13 29.71
C MET A 103 -10.95 16.28 30.07
N VAL A 104 -10.89 14.96 29.82
CA VAL A 104 -12.06 14.07 29.92
C VAL A 104 -12.11 13.29 31.24
N MET A 105 -10.96 12.86 31.76
CA MET A 105 -10.95 11.95 32.91
C MET A 105 -11.15 12.70 34.24
N PRO A 106 -11.90 12.11 35.20
CA PRO A 106 -12.02 12.70 36.53
C PRO A 106 -10.68 12.71 37.26
N LYS A 107 -10.49 13.68 38.17
CA LYS A 107 -9.24 13.88 38.91
C LYS A 107 -8.75 12.60 39.64
N SER A 108 -9.68 11.80 40.16
CA SER A 108 -9.39 10.52 40.81
C SER A 108 -8.72 9.48 39.91
N TYR A 109 -8.93 9.55 38.60
CA TYR A 109 -8.27 8.66 37.63
C TYR A 109 -6.97 9.25 37.09
N GLN A 110 -6.86 10.57 37.06
CA GLN A 110 -5.63 11.26 36.63
C GLN A 110 -4.45 10.98 37.59
N GLU A 111 -4.72 10.77 38.89
CA GLU A 111 -3.70 10.38 39.88
C GLU A 111 -2.98 9.07 39.53
N HIS A 112 -3.66 8.17 38.81
CA HIS A 112 -3.10 6.91 38.38
C HIS A 112 -2.44 6.97 36.98
N TYR A 113 -2.60 8.08 36.26
CA TYR A 113 -2.03 8.25 34.92
C TYR A 113 -0.55 8.60 35.01
N THR A 114 0.29 7.64 34.65
CA THR A 114 1.76 7.77 34.69
C THR A 114 2.37 7.75 33.29
N LYS A 115 3.69 7.96 33.18
CA LYS A 115 4.43 7.79 31.92
C LYS A 115 4.26 6.38 31.32
N GLY A 116 4.14 5.35 32.17
CA GLY A 116 3.90 3.98 31.73
C GLY A 116 2.51 3.81 31.11
N THR A 117 1.49 4.44 31.68
CA THR A 117 0.12 4.44 31.13
C THR A 117 0.08 5.17 29.79
N TRP A 118 0.75 6.33 29.66
CA TRP A 118 0.88 7.04 28.38
C TRP A 118 1.54 6.18 27.30
N PHE A 119 2.63 5.49 27.62
CA PHE A 119 3.30 4.61 26.67
C PHE A 119 2.38 3.49 26.19
N LYS A 120 1.69 2.80 27.10
CA LYS A 120 0.70 1.77 26.75
C LYS A 120 -0.44 2.32 25.89
N ALA A 121 -0.94 3.52 26.23
CA ALA A 121 -1.96 4.21 25.46
C ALA A 121 -1.47 4.58 24.06
N GLY A 122 -0.22 5.02 23.91
CA GLY A 122 0.39 5.28 22.61
C GLY A 122 0.45 4.03 21.75
N PHE A 123 0.89 2.89 22.31
CA PHE A 123 0.89 1.60 21.62
C PHE A 123 -0.50 1.17 21.19
N LEU A 124 -1.47 1.26 22.10
CA LEU A 124 -2.87 0.95 21.82
C LEU A 124 -3.41 1.81 20.66
N HIS A 125 -3.15 3.12 20.70
CA HIS A 125 -3.57 4.04 19.66
C HIS A 125 -2.93 3.69 18.32
N THR A 126 -1.61 3.54 18.25
CA THR A 126 -0.89 3.27 17.00
C THR A 126 -1.38 1.98 16.32
N PHE A 127 -1.49 0.87 17.07
CA PHE A 127 -1.92 -0.40 16.48
C PHE A 127 -3.41 -0.40 16.14
N SER A 128 -4.26 0.18 16.98
CA SER A 128 -5.69 0.28 16.67
C SER A 128 -5.92 1.21 15.48
N PHE A 129 -5.17 2.29 15.37
CA PHE A 129 -5.24 3.22 14.24
C PHE A 129 -4.84 2.51 12.95
N LEU A 130 -3.71 1.79 12.93
CA LEU A 130 -3.27 1.04 11.74
C LEU A 130 -4.33 0.03 11.31
N ALA A 131 -4.87 -0.75 12.24
CA ALA A 131 -5.91 -1.72 11.95
C ALA A 131 -7.19 -1.06 11.38
N LEU A 132 -7.64 0.05 11.98
CA LEU A 132 -8.80 0.80 11.49
C LEU A 132 -8.53 1.50 10.16
N ALA A 133 -7.32 2.01 9.93
CA ALA A 133 -6.94 2.62 8.67
C ALA A 133 -6.97 1.60 7.53
N PHE A 134 -6.39 0.41 7.73
CA PHE A 134 -6.49 -0.68 6.75
C PHE A 134 -7.94 -1.08 6.44
N LEU A 135 -8.81 -1.08 7.44
CA LEU A 135 -10.23 -1.38 7.24
C LEU A 135 -10.94 -0.25 6.47
N LEU A 136 -10.66 1.01 6.78
CA LEU A 136 -11.36 2.19 6.23
C LEU A 136 -10.90 2.58 4.82
N VAL A 137 -9.70 2.16 4.45
CA VAL A 137 -9.09 2.43 3.14
C VAL A 137 -9.46 1.39 2.09
N ASN A 138 -9.84 0.19 2.55
CA ASN A 138 -10.24 -0.91 1.68
C ASN A 138 -11.77 -1.02 1.59
N PRO A 139 -12.26 -1.73 0.56
CA PRO A 139 -13.68 -1.99 0.41
C PRO A 139 -14.25 -2.75 1.63
N PRO A 140 -15.49 -2.48 2.06
CA PRO A 140 -16.49 -1.57 1.47
C PRO A 140 -16.37 -0.11 1.92
N PHE A 141 -15.37 0.26 2.73
CA PHE A 141 -15.33 1.58 3.39
C PHE A 141 -14.48 2.61 2.65
N GLY A 142 -13.63 2.19 1.73
CA GLY A 142 -12.84 3.05 0.85
C GLY A 142 -12.36 2.25 -0.34
N ASP A 143 -11.95 2.97 -1.38
CA ASP A 143 -11.39 2.38 -2.58
C ASP A 143 -10.35 3.34 -3.17
N ILE A 144 -9.09 3.11 -2.84
CA ILE A 144 -7.99 4.03 -3.14
C ILE A 144 -6.99 3.46 -4.16
N VAL A 145 -7.27 2.29 -4.71
CA VAL A 145 -6.34 1.55 -5.58
C VAL A 145 -6.97 1.35 -6.93
N ALA A 146 -6.31 1.82 -7.99
CA ALA A 146 -6.75 1.56 -9.36
C ALA A 146 -6.71 0.06 -9.70
N PRO A 147 -7.54 -0.42 -10.65
CA PRO A 147 -7.56 -1.79 -11.10
C PRO A 147 -6.18 -2.22 -11.59
N LYS A 148 -5.89 -3.51 -11.47
CA LYS A 148 -4.64 -4.11 -11.94
C LYS A 148 -4.91 -4.97 -13.16
N LEU A 149 -3.89 -5.22 -13.98
CA LEU A 149 -3.96 -6.32 -14.93
C LEU A 149 -4.26 -7.61 -14.16
N ALA A 150 -5.26 -8.35 -14.61
CA ALA A 150 -5.67 -9.62 -14.02
C ALA A 150 -4.61 -10.71 -14.22
N SER A 151 -3.97 -10.66 -15.39
CA SER A 151 -2.92 -11.56 -15.84
C SER A 151 -1.96 -10.77 -16.73
N GLU A 152 -1.47 -11.39 -17.78
CA GLU A 152 -0.73 -10.81 -18.87
C GLU A 152 -1.64 -10.05 -19.86
N TRP A 153 -1.04 -9.26 -20.74
CA TRP A 153 -1.67 -8.72 -21.94
C TRP A 153 -1.25 -9.55 -23.16
N ALA A 154 -1.99 -9.47 -24.26
CA ALA A 154 -1.60 -10.14 -25.50
C ALA A 154 -1.98 -9.31 -26.71
N ILE A 155 -1.24 -9.54 -27.79
CA ILE A 155 -1.60 -9.10 -29.13
C ILE A 155 -2.21 -10.29 -29.87
N ALA A 156 -3.33 -10.05 -30.55
CA ALA A 156 -3.95 -10.99 -31.45
C ALA A 156 -4.13 -10.36 -32.83
N THR A 157 -3.94 -11.14 -33.89
CA THR A 157 -4.31 -10.74 -35.25
C THR A 157 -5.57 -11.46 -35.69
N ASP A 158 -6.51 -10.71 -36.26
CA ASP A 158 -7.74 -11.23 -36.83
C ASP A 158 -7.68 -11.12 -38.36
N ASN A 159 -7.72 -12.27 -39.03
CA ASN A 159 -7.75 -12.37 -40.49
C ASN A 159 -9.17 -12.58 -41.05
N GLY A 160 -10.20 -12.46 -40.20
CA GLY A 160 -11.62 -12.65 -40.51
C GLY A 160 -12.13 -14.09 -40.33
N THR A 161 -11.25 -15.08 -40.18
CA THR A 161 -11.63 -16.47 -39.88
C THR A 161 -11.07 -16.94 -38.53
N ASP A 162 -9.80 -16.67 -38.28
CA ASP A 162 -9.05 -17.17 -37.13
C ASP A 162 -8.43 -16.02 -36.34
N LEU A 163 -8.30 -16.20 -35.03
CA LEU A 163 -7.56 -15.30 -34.14
C LEU A 163 -6.23 -15.97 -33.80
N LEU A 164 -5.13 -15.31 -34.15
CA LEU A 164 -3.77 -15.78 -33.86
C LEU A 164 -3.18 -14.93 -32.75
N PHE A 165 -2.65 -15.58 -31.71
CA PHE A 165 -1.96 -14.91 -30.60
C PHE A 165 -0.45 -14.96 -30.76
N ASN A 166 0.22 -13.94 -30.22
CA ASN A 166 1.68 -13.93 -30.09
C ASN A 166 2.19 -15.10 -29.22
N GLU A 167 3.41 -15.55 -29.49
CA GLU A 167 4.12 -16.61 -28.76
C GLU A 167 4.72 -16.19 -27.42
N ASP A 168 5.24 -14.98 -27.34
CA ASP A 168 6.00 -14.48 -26.20
C ASP A 168 5.08 -13.99 -25.07
N SER A 169 5.46 -14.35 -23.84
CA SER A 169 4.77 -13.88 -22.64
C SER A 169 5.02 -12.40 -22.46
N SER A 170 3.96 -11.64 -22.18
CA SER A 170 4.00 -10.18 -22.12
C SER A 170 4.52 -9.62 -20.79
N GLY A 171 5.14 -10.49 -19.97
CA GLY A 171 5.60 -10.20 -18.62
C GLY A 171 6.68 -9.10 -18.53
N ASP A 172 7.47 -8.90 -19.58
CA ASP A 172 8.56 -7.89 -19.62
C ASP A 172 8.15 -6.55 -20.26
N GLY A 173 6.86 -6.39 -20.64
CA GLY A 173 6.34 -5.16 -21.24
C GLY A 173 6.72 -4.97 -22.72
N GLU A 174 7.34 -5.96 -23.34
CA GLU A 174 7.65 -6.00 -24.77
C GLU A 174 7.13 -7.29 -25.39
N ILE A 175 6.51 -7.18 -26.56
CA ILE A 175 6.13 -8.30 -27.41
C ILE A 175 6.83 -8.13 -28.76
N VAL A 176 7.52 -9.17 -29.22
CA VAL A 176 8.12 -9.22 -30.56
C VAL A 176 7.26 -10.10 -31.46
N TRP A 177 6.91 -9.59 -32.64
CA TRP A 177 6.14 -10.32 -33.64
C TRP A 177 6.93 -10.46 -34.93
N PHE A 178 7.12 -11.70 -35.38
CA PHE A 178 7.81 -12.00 -36.64
C PHE A 178 6.82 -12.04 -37.81
N VAL A 179 7.14 -11.31 -38.87
CA VAL A 179 6.37 -11.26 -40.12
C VAL A 179 7.24 -11.71 -41.29
N ASP A 180 6.60 -12.28 -42.32
CA ASP A 180 7.29 -12.65 -43.56
C ASP A 180 7.92 -11.42 -44.25
N ASN A 181 8.95 -11.67 -45.08
CA ASN A 181 9.79 -10.64 -45.71
C ASN A 181 8.97 -9.61 -46.53
N ASP A 182 9.25 -8.31 -46.38
CA ASP A 182 8.46 -7.17 -46.89
C ASP A 182 6.97 -7.14 -46.42
N GLY A 183 6.64 -7.86 -45.34
CA GLY A 183 5.29 -7.99 -44.82
C GLY A 183 4.95 -6.98 -43.72
N ASN A 184 3.70 -6.49 -43.73
CA ASN A 184 3.10 -5.88 -42.55
C ASN A 184 2.49 -6.97 -41.66
N LEU A 185 2.23 -6.64 -40.38
CA LEU A 185 1.43 -7.49 -39.52
C LEU A 185 -0.02 -7.50 -40.00
N SER A 186 -0.35 -8.47 -40.85
CA SER A 186 -1.59 -8.44 -41.62
C SER A 186 -2.83 -8.75 -40.78
N GLY A 187 -3.94 -8.10 -41.15
CA GLY A 187 -5.23 -8.24 -40.50
C GLY A 187 -5.48 -7.14 -39.46
N ASP A 188 -6.57 -7.29 -38.73
CA ASP A 188 -6.92 -6.39 -37.64
C ASP A 188 -6.15 -6.79 -36.38
N VAL A 189 -5.33 -5.87 -35.85
CA VAL A 189 -4.46 -6.13 -34.71
C VAL A 189 -5.14 -5.66 -33.43
N TRP A 190 -5.40 -6.61 -32.53
CA TRP A 190 -6.11 -6.41 -31.28
C TRP A 190 -5.17 -6.52 -30.08
N LEU A 191 -5.29 -5.57 -29.17
CA LEU A 191 -4.72 -5.61 -27.83
C LEU A 191 -5.76 -6.15 -26.86
N LEU A 192 -5.44 -7.24 -26.18
CA LEU A 192 -6.34 -7.97 -25.28
C LEU A 192 -5.74 -8.07 -23.88
N PHE A 193 -6.51 -7.72 -22.86
CA PHE A 193 -6.12 -7.92 -21.46
C PHE A 193 -7.33 -7.92 -20.54
N GLY A 194 -7.19 -8.53 -19.36
CA GLY A 194 -8.16 -8.45 -18.28
C GLY A 194 -7.74 -7.45 -17.20
N LEU A 195 -8.71 -6.78 -16.57
CA LEU A 195 -8.51 -5.99 -15.35
C LEU A 195 -9.17 -6.66 -14.15
N ALA A 196 -8.37 -6.88 -13.10
CA ALA A 196 -8.81 -7.32 -11.80
C ALA A 196 -8.92 -6.11 -10.85
N ASP A 197 -10.04 -6.04 -10.13
CA ASP A 197 -10.27 -5.05 -9.09
C ASP A 197 -10.82 -5.70 -7.79
N ASN A 198 -10.61 -5.01 -6.66
CA ASN A 198 -11.02 -5.44 -5.33
C ASN A 198 -12.53 -5.34 -5.09
N VAL A 199 -13.26 -4.49 -5.82
CA VAL A 199 -14.71 -4.29 -5.66
C VAL A 199 -15.46 -4.83 -6.86
N ASN A 200 -15.33 -4.12 -7.99
CA ASN A 200 -15.98 -4.41 -9.24
C ASN A 200 -15.38 -3.50 -10.31
N SER A 201 -14.81 -4.09 -11.36
CA SER A 201 -14.14 -3.35 -12.43
C SER A 201 -15.10 -2.60 -13.38
N ASP A 202 -16.43 -2.80 -13.25
CA ASP A 202 -17.49 -2.24 -14.11
C ASP A 202 -17.55 -0.70 -14.26
N GLY A 203 -16.62 0.05 -13.67
CA GLY A 203 -16.49 1.51 -13.81
C GLY A 203 -15.17 1.99 -14.42
N ALA A 204 -14.23 1.09 -14.73
CA ALA A 204 -12.91 1.48 -15.22
C ALA A 204 -12.95 2.01 -16.66
N LYS A 205 -12.48 3.25 -16.85
CA LYS A 205 -12.25 3.83 -18.17
C LYS A 205 -10.82 3.53 -18.61
N VAL A 206 -10.69 2.83 -19.73
CA VAL A 206 -9.41 2.52 -20.37
C VAL A 206 -9.24 3.43 -21.58
N VAL A 207 -8.11 4.14 -21.64
CA VAL A 207 -7.67 4.92 -22.80
C VAL A 207 -6.33 4.37 -23.23
N VAL A 208 -6.22 3.98 -24.50
CA VAL A 208 -4.97 3.46 -25.08
C VAL A 208 -4.45 4.49 -26.08
N GLU A 209 -3.20 4.90 -25.92
CA GLU A 209 -2.49 5.68 -26.92
C GLU A 209 -1.46 4.76 -27.60
N ILE A 210 -1.57 4.59 -28.91
CA ILE A 210 -0.53 3.94 -29.71
C ILE A 210 0.28 5.00 -30.44
N SER A 211 1.60 4.85 -30.45
CA SER A 211 2.50 5.71 -31.19
C SER A 211 3.47 4.90 -32.03
N HIS A 212 3.63 5.32 -33.28
CA HIS A 212 4.56 4.76 -34.23
C HIS A 212 5.28 5.90 -34.95
N GLN A 213 6.61 5.95 -34.82
CA GLN A 213 7.43 7.04 -35.34
C GLN A 213 6.96 8.42 -34.82
N THR A 214 6.28 9.21 -35.66
CA THR A 214 5.77 10.56 -35.32
C THR A 214 4.24 10.63 -35.23
N SER A 215 3.51 9.55 -35.55
CA SER A 215 2.06 9.50 -35.39
C SER A 215 1.70 8.92 -34.03
N SER A 216 0.73 9.53 -33.35
CA SER A 216 0.07 8.94 -32.19
C SER A 216 -1.44 9.03 -32.35
N ASP A 217 -2.12 7.95 -31.99
CA ASP A 217 -3.56 7.82 -32.07
C ASP A 217 -4.11 7.34 -30.72
N ILE A 218 -5.20 7.97 -30.28
CA ILE A 218 -5.92 7.59 -29.06
C ILE A 218 -7.08 6.69 -29.45
N ILE A 219 -7.13 5.51 -28.86
CA ILE A 219 -8.05 4.44 -29.19
C ILE A 219 -8.84 4.07 -27.93
N GLU A 220 -10.16 3.93 -28.10
CA GLU A 220 -11.06 3.47 -27.05
C GLU A 220 -11.27 1.96 -27.13
N SER A 221 -11.61 1.35 -26.00
CA SER A 221 -11.90 -0.08 -25.93
C SER A 221 -13.19 -0.44 -26.67
N ASN A 222 -13.14 -1.56 -27.39
CA ASN A 222 -14.30 -2.20 -27.97
C ASN A 222 -14.98 -3.13 -26.95
N ALA A 223 -16.20 -2.77 -26.55
CA ALA A 223 -16.96 -3.51 -25.54
C ALA A 223 -17.58 -4.83 -26.07
N THR A 224 -17.81 -4.98 -27.38
CA THR A 224 -18.51 -6.15 -27.93
C THR A 224 -17.57 -7.25 -28.41
N PHE A 225 -16.27 -6.95 -28.59
CA PHE A 225 -15.29 -7.90 -29.11
C PHE A 225 -15.29 -9.24 -28.37
N TRP A 226 -15.28 -9.22 -27.04
CA TRP A 226 -15.22 -10.45 -26.23
C TRP A 226 -16.52 -11.27 -26.30
N GLU A 227 -17.68 -10.62 -26.43
CA GLU A 227 -18.97 -11.31 -26.59
C GLU A 227 -19.07 -11.95 -27.98
N GLU A 228 -18.63 -11.24 -29.01
CA GLU A 228 -18.68 -11.70 -30.40
C GLU A 228 -17.63 -12.78 -30.71
N ASN A 229 -16.48 -12.74 -30.04
CA ASN A 229 -15.33 -13.62 -30.31
C ASN A 229 -15.05 -14.64 -29.20
N GLY A 230 -15.94 -14.79 -28.21
CA GLY A 230 -15.71 -15.65 -27.05
C GLY A 230 -15.39 -17.11 -27.42
N GLU A 231 -16.11 -17.70 -28.39
CA GLU A 231 -15.82 -19.05 -28.89
C GLU A 231 -14.46 -19.12 -29.59
N ARG A 232 -14.13 -18.11 -30.42
CA ARG A 232 -12.86 -18.04 -31.17
C ARG A 232 -11.68 -17.94 -30.21
N ILE A 233 -11.77 -17.10 -29.17
CA ILE A 233 -10.74 -16.92 -28.13
C ILE A 233 -10.55 -18.21 -27.33
N ALA A 234 -11.64 -18.90 -26.95
CA ALA A 234 -11.55 -20.15 -26.21
C ALA A 234 -10.92 -21.30 -27.04
N SER A 235 -11.04 -21.24 -28.37
CA SER A 235 -10.43 -22.20 -29.31
C SER A 235 -9.12 -21.71 -29.94
N ALA A 236 -8.65 -20.51 -29.58
CA ALA A 236 -7.53 -19.88 -30.26
C ALA A 236 -6.20 -20.52 -29.89
N ASN A 237 -5.31 -20.55 -30.87
CA ASN A 237 -3.94 -21.00 -30.70
C ASN A 237 -2.97 -19.83 -30.92
N THR A 238 -1.78 -19.93 -30.33
CA THR A 238 -0.64 -19.05 -30.66
C THR A 238 -0.09 -19.39 -32.05
N THR A 239 0.79 -18.54 -32.57
CA THR A 239 1.48 -18.78 -33.85
C THR A 239 2.29 -20.09 -33.87
N ASP A 240 2.82 -20.52 -32.71
CA ASP A 240 3.47 -21.84 -32.51
C ASP A 240 2.51 -23.01 -32.23
N ASN A 241 1.19 -22.80 -32.36
CA ASN A 241 0.17 -23.82 -32.10
C ASN A 241 0.05 -24.25 -30.62
N SER A 242 0.42 -23.36 -29.68
CA SER A 242 0.12 -23.49 -28.25
C SER A 242 -1.27 -22.92 -27.94
N SER A 243 -1.85 -23.21 -26.77
CA SER A 243 -3.14 -22.61 -26.37
C SER A 243 -2.99 -21.11 -26.11
N ALA A 244 -4.01 -20.31 -26.47
CA ALA A 244 -4.06 -18.88 -26.17
C ALA A 244 -3.80 -18.56 -24.68
N PRO A 245 -3.19 -17.40 -24.37
CA PRO A 245 -2.89 -17.00 -22.99
C PRO A 245 -4.18 -16.81 -22.16
N GLU A 246 -4.12 -17.20 -20.88
CA GLU A 246 -5.21 -16.98 -19.93
C GLU A 246 -5.20 -15.53 -19.43
N LEU A 247 -5.93 -14.66 -20.14
CA LEU A 247 -5.99 -13.22 -19.87
C LEU A 247 -7.02 -12.84 -18.78
N ILE A 248 -7.99 -13.72 -18.53
CA ILE A 248 -9.12 -13.50 -17.61
C ILE A 248 -9.23 -14.72 -16.66
N PRO A 249 -8.32 -14.82 -15.67
CA PRO A 249 -8.27 -15.97 -14.77
C PRO A 249 -9.47 -16.06 -13.81
N HIS A 250 -10.13 -14.94 -13.49
CA HIS A 250 -11.29 -14.92 -12.59
C HIS A 250 -12.54 -14.41 -13.30
N ILE A 251 -13.70 -14.97 -12.92
CA ILE A 251 -15.03 -14.61 -13.48
C ILE A 251 -15.39 -13.13 -13.24
N LYS A 252 -14.76 -12.47 -12.27
CA LYS A 252 -14.99 -11.06 -11.95
C LYS A 252 -14.03 -10.11 -12.67
N ASP A 253 -13.05 -10.64 -13.38
CA ASP A 253 -12.11 -9.80 -14.11
C ASP A 253 -12.83 -9.24 -15.34
N GLN A 254 -12.59 -7.95 -15.63
CA GLN A 254 -13.22 -7.28 -16.77
C GLN A 254 -12.32 -7.36 -17.99
N SER A 255 -12.90 -7.79 -19.09
CA SER A 255 -12.21 -7.99 -20.36
C SER A 255 -12.14 -6.71 -21.17
N PHE A 256 -10.95 -6.34 -21.65
CA PHE A 256 -10.75 -5.21 -22.56
C PHE A 256 -10.15 -5.68 -23.88
N ALA A 257 -10.65 -5.12 -24.97
CA ALA A 257 -10.14 -5.33 -26.32
C ALA A 257 -10.01 -3.98 -27.02
N ILE A 258 -8.86 -3.72 -27.63
CA ILE A 258 -8.58 -2.46 -28.31
C ILE A 258 -8.04 -2.79 -29.70
N LEU A 259 -8.68 -2.25 -30.74
CA LEU A 259 -8.20 -2.39 -32.12
C LEU A 259 -7.07 -1.38 -32.33
N LEU A 260 -5.83 -1.85 -32.37
CA LEU A 260 -4.65 -0.99 -32.57
C LEU A 260 -4.57 -0.43 -34.00
N GLY A 261 -5.12 -1.17 -34.97
CA GLY A 261 -5.16 -0.80 -36.39
C GLY A 261 -5.18 -2.04 -37.28
N SER A 262 -5.27 -1.81 -38.58
CA SER A 262 -5.21 -2.86 -39.61
C SER A 262 -3.85 -2.79 -40.32
N ASP A 263 -3.26 -3.95 -40.59
CA ASP A 263 -2.00 -4.10 -41.34
C ASP A 263 -0.85 -3.23 -40.78
N LEU A 264 -0.54 -3.37 -39.48
CA LEU A 264 0.50 -2.58 -38.79
C LEU A 264 1.86 -2.72 -39.48
N ALA A 265 2.51 -1.58 -39.72
CA ALA A 265 3.81 -1.52 -40.37
C ALA A 265 4.93 -2.14 -39.51
N THR A 266 6.02 -2.58 -40.15
CA THR A 266 7.23 -3.04 -39.47
C THR A 266 7.88 -1.92 -38.65
N GLY A 267 8.41 -2.25 -37.48
CA GLY A 267 9.00 -1.29 -36.55
C GLY A 267 8.48 -1.39 -35.11
N GLU A 268 8.90 -0.42 -34.29
CA GLU A 268 8.55 -0.29 -32.87
C GLU A 268 7.26 0.54 -32.69
N HIS A 269 6.23 -0.07 -32.12
CA HIS A 269 4.98 0.55 -31.73
C HIS A 269 4.92 0.66 -30.20
N ARG A 270 4.75 1.87 -29.66
CA ARG A 270 4.61 2.08 -28.23
C ARG A 270 3.14 2.25 -27.87
N ILE A 271 2.70 1.48 -26.90
CA ILE A 271 1.32 1.42 -26.43
C ILE A 271 1.31 1.91 -24.98
N SER A 272 0.73 3.08 -24.73
CA SER A 272 0.52 3.59 -23.37
C SER A 272 -0.94 3.39 -22.99
N VAL A 273 -1.19 2.60 -21.96
CA VAL A 273 -2.52 2.28 -21.47
C VAL A 273 -2.75 3.05 -20.18
N THR A 274 -3.72 3.96 -20.17
CA THR A 274 -4.13 4.69 -18.99
C THR A 274 -5.50 4.21 -18.53
N ILE A 275 -5.55 3.69 -17.30
CA ILE A 275 -6.75 3.18 -16.63
C ILE A 275 -7.15 4.21 -15.58
N THR A 276 -8.40 4.64 -15.63
CA THR A 276 -8.98 5.59 -14.66
C THR A 276 -10.27 5.02 -14.09
N GLU A 277 -10.40 5.03 -12.77
CA GLU A 277 -11.60 4.58 -12.07
C GLU A 277 -12.01 5.58 -10.99
N GLU A 278 -13.32 5.73 -10.80
CA GLU A 278 -13.88 6.52 -9.71
C GLU A 278 -13.83 5.71 -8.40
N GLY A 279 -12.80 5.95 -7.59
CA GLY A 279 -12.68 5.37 -6.26
C GLY A 279 -13.34 6.21 -5.17
N ASP A 280 -13.07 5.87 -3.91
CA ASP A 280 -13.52 6.63 -2.75
C ASP A 280 -12.37 6.81 -1.74
N PRO A 281 -11.84 8.05 -1.55
CA PRO A 281 -12.41 9.34 -1.99
C PRO A 281 -11.77 9.93 -3.25
N TRP A 282 -10.89 9.20 -3.94
CA TRP A 282 -10.11 9.72 -5.06
C TRP A 282 -10.44 9.01 -6.36
N VAL A 283 -10.22 9.72 -7.46
CA VAL A 283 -10.11 9.10 -8.78
C VAL A 283 -8.77 8.39 -8.84
N ASN A 284 -8.80 7.08 -9.01
CA ASN A 284 -7.62 6.24 -9.06
C ASN A 284 -7.15 6.11 -10.50
N THR A 285 -5.87 6.39 -10.76
CA THR A 285 -5.28 6.25 -12.09
C THR A 285 -4.09 5.30 -12.05
N ARG A 286 -3.95 4.47 -13.09
CA ARG A 286 -2.75 3.68 -13.36
C ARG A 286 -2.40 3.74 -14.83
N SER A 287 -1.10 3.79 -15.12
CA SER A 287 -0.58 3.73 -16.48
C SER A 287 0.35 2.52 -16.64
N TYR A 288 0.29 1.92 -17.82
CA TYR A 288 1.18 0.87 -18.29
C TYR A 288 1.78 1.31 -19.63
N ASP A 289 3.09 1.11 -19.80
CA ASP A 289 3.78 1.36 -21.06
C ASP A 289 4.25 0.02 -21.61
N TRP A 290 3.79 -0.32 -22.81
CA TRP A 290 4.07 -1.56 -23.51
C TRP A 290 4.67 -1.28 -24.89
N THR A 291 5.46 -2.22 -25.39
CA THR A 291 6.10 -2.12 -26.70
C THR A 291 5.72 -3.32 -27.54
N LEU A 292 5.26 -3.09 -28.77
CA LEU A 292 5.10 -4.09 -29.81
C LEU A 292 6.15 -3.85 -30.90
N THR A 293 7.06 -4.80 -31.08
CA THR A 293 8.10 -4.73 -32.10
C THR A 293 7.78 -5.70 -33.23
N VAL A 294 7.41 -5.19 -34.40
CA VAL A 294 7.14 -6.00 -35.60
C VAL A 294 8.44 -6.12 -36.41
N VAL A 295 8.95 -7.35 -36.52
CA VAL A 295 10.26 -7.66 -37.12
C VAL A 295 10.09 -8.58 -38.31
N GLU A 296 10.80 -8.27 -39.39
CA GLU A 296 10.87 -9.14 -40.57
C GLU A 296 11.74 -10.37 -40.29
N SER A 297 11.21 -11.57 -40.56
CA SER A 297 11.99 -12.80 -40.52
C SER A 297 12.95 -12.83 -41.71
N LEU A 298 14.25 -12.76 -41.43
CA LEU A 298 15.29 -12.97 -42.44
C LEU A 298 15.42 -14.48 -42.71
N GLU A 299 14.67 -15.00 -43.67
CA GLU A 299 15.02 -16.26 -44.36
C GLU A 299 16.10 -16.05 -45.44
#